data_AF-A0A438DVT9-F1
#
_entry.id   AF-A0A438DVT9-F1
#
_cell.length_a   1.000
_cell.length_b   1.000
_cell.length_c   1.000
_cell.angle_alpha   90.00
_cell.angle_beta   90.00
_cell.angle_gamma   90.00
#
_symmetry.space_group_name_H-M   'P 1'
#
loop_
_entity.id
_entity.type
_entity.pdbx_description
1 polymer ?
#
loop_
_entity_poly.entity_id
_entity_poly.type
_entity_poly.pdbx_seq_one_letter_code
_entity_poly.pdbx_strand_id
1 'polypeptide(L)'
;MKVLERGMDGLNQAEVGTGLQVFYNLGELRQTVDALIKQIQEPGGLGGVGRPQIGGGAKAKEALWQRMGTCMDEIHSIVVAVWHLQRIEFWEALVKSFASQMKSTFTASSFVKEIFTVGYPKLFSMVENLLERISRDTDIKGVLPAISSEGKDQMIAAIEIFQTSFLALCLGRLSDLVNTVFPVSSRGSVPSKEHIARIILRIQEEIEAVQLDGRLTLLVLREIGKVFAAACTKS
;
A
#
# COMPACT_ATOMS: atom_id res chain seq x y z
N MET A 1 3.83 30.35 0.88
CA MET A 1 2.91 31.52 0.86
C MET A 1 3.65 32.85 1.06
N LYS A 2 4.63 32.92 1.98
CA LYS A 2 5.47 34.13 2.22
C LYS A 2 6.19 34.72 1.01
N VAL A 3 6.53 33.93 -0.01
CA VAL A 3 7.19 34.42 -1.25
C VAL A 3 6.18 35.05 -2.22
N LEU A 4 4.93 34.55 -2.26
CA LEU A 4 3.87 35.10 -3.12
C LEU A 4 3.33 36.41 -2.53
N GLU A 5 3.07 36.45 -1.22
CA GLU A 5 2.67 37.68 -0.51
C GLU A 5 3.76 38.75 -0.58
N ARG A 6 5.03 38.40 -0.33
CA ARG A 6 6.16 39.34 -0.43
C ARG A 6 6.42 39.80 -1.86
N GLY A 7 6.20 38.94 -2.87
CA GLY A 7 6.30 39.30 -4.28
C GLY A 7 5.17 40.24 -4.74
N MET A 8 3.95 40.04 -4.21
CA MET A 8 2.80 40.91 -4.46
C MET A 8 2.92 42.27 -3.75
N ASP A 9 3.39 42.30 -2.50
CA ASP A 9 3.63 43.53 -1.73
C ASP A 9 4.85 44.31 -2.23
N GLY A 10 5.86 43.62 -2.79
CA GLY A 10 7.11 44.20 -3.27
C GLY A 10 7.17 44.47 -4.78
N LEU A 11 6.09 44.20 -5.54
CA LEU A 11 6.04 44.29 -7.02
C LEU A 11 7.17 43.52 -7.73
N ASN A 12 7.70 42.45 -7.12
CA ASN A 12 8.80 41.67 -7.67
C ASN A 12 8.26 40.56 -8.59
N GLN A 13 8.23 40.85 -9.88
CA GLN A 13 7.75 39.97 -10.95
C GLN A 13 8.41 38.58 -10.96
N ALA A 14 9.69 38.47 -10.56
CA ALA A 14 10.39 37.18 -10.52
C ALA A 14 9.91 36.28 -9.37
N GLU A 15 9.59 36.86 -8.21
CA GLU A 15 9.07 36.13 -7.05
C GLU A 15 7.59 35.74 -7.25
N VAL A 16 6.80 36.63 -7.87
CA VAL A 16 5.41 36.33 -8.28
C VAL A 16 5.39 35.21 -9.32
N GLY A 17 6.28 35.26 -10.33
CA GLY A 17 6.42 34.22 -11.35
C GLY A 17 6.84 32.86 -10.75
N THR A 18 7.78 32.86 -9.81
CA THR A 18 8.20 31.64 -9.10
C THR A 18 7.06 31.06 -8.26
N GLY A 19 6.32 31.91 -7.55
CA GLY A 19 5.14 31.50 -6.79
C GLY A 19 4.06 30.90 -7.69
N LEU A 20 3.68 31.57 -8.78
CA LEU A 20 2.67 31.10 -9.73
C LEU A 20 3.10 29.81 -10.46
N GLN A 21 4.37 29.66 -10.82
CA GLN A 21 4.90 28.43 -11.42
C GLN A 21 4.78 27.25 -10.45
N VAL A 22 4.99 27.48 -9.15
CA VAL A 22 4.76 26.47 -8.12
C VAL A 22 3.29 26.08 -8.02
N PHE A 23 2.35 27.03 -8.10
CA PHE A 23 0.91 26.73 -8.13
C PHE A 23 0.52 25.95 -9.38
N TYR A 24 1.11 26.28 -10.53
CA TYR A 24 0.92 25.55 -11.78
C TYR A 24 1.46 24.12 -11.70
N ASN A 25 2.70 23.95 -11.23
CA ASN A 25 3.34 22.64 -11.05
C ASN A 25 2.61 21.75 -10.03
N LEU A 26 1.91 22.32 -9.05
CA LEU A 26 1.07 21.58 -8.11
C LEU A 26 -0.23 21.04 -8.74
N GLY A 27 -0.75 21.74 -9.75
CA GLY A 27 -1.83 21.24 -10.60
C GLY A 27 -1.36 20.13 -11.56
N GLU A 28 -0.13 20.23 -12.07
CA GLU A 28 0.51 19.19 -12.89
C GLU A 28 0.88 17.96 -12.10
N LEU A 29 1.27 18.11 -10.82
CA LEU A 29 1.64 16.99 -9.97
C LEU A 29 0.51 15.97 -9.80
N ARG A 30 -0.73 16.45 -9.66
CA ARG A 30 -1.89 15.57 -9.65
C ARG A 30 -1.97 14.77 -10.95
N GLN A 31 -1.74 15.41 -12.09
CA GLN A 31 -1.70 14.73 -13.39
C GLN A 31 -0.51 13.78 -13.51
N THR A 32 0.66 14.11 -12.95
CA THR A 32 1.85 13.25 -12.94
C THR A 32 1.60 12.01 -12.10
N VAL A 33 1.07 12.15 -10.88
CA VAL A 33 0.70 11.02 -10.01
C VAL A 33 -0.39 10.17 -10.68
N ASP A 34 -1.41 10.82 -11.27
CA ASP A 34 -2.47 10.13 -11.99
C ASP A 34 -1.93 9.39 -13.23
N ALA A 35 -0.96 9.97 -13.96
CA ALA A 35 -0.33 9.38 -15.14
C ALA A 35 0.60 8.22 -14.78
N LEU A 36 1.42 8.34 -13.74
CA LEU A 36 2.29 7.28 -13.24
C LEU A 36 1.49 6.08 -12.75
N ILE A 37 0.37 6.35 -12.06
CA ILE A 37 -0.54 5.29 -11.64
C ILE A 37 -1.32 4.71 -12.81
N LYS A 38 -1.72 5.51 -13.81
CA LYS A 38 -2.32 5.00 -15.03
C LYS A 38 -1.35 4.07 -15.78
N GLN A 39 -0.07 4.40 -15.80
CA GLN A 39 0.97 3.50 -16.31
C GLN A 39 1.08 2.22 -15.46
N ILE A 40 0.93 2.27 -14.14
CA ILE A 40 0.85 1.07 -13.28
C ILE A 40 -0.38 0.22 -13.62
N GLN A 41 -1.51 0.86 -13.97
CA GLN A 41 -2.78 0.21 -14.28
C GLN A 41 -2.86 -0.40 -15.69
N GLU A 42 -2.07 0.09 -16.67
CA GLU A 42 -2.04 -0.43 -18.04
C GLU A 42 -0.91 -1.48 -18.22
N PRO A 43 -1.25 -2.79 -18.28
CA PRO A 43 -0.28 -3.82 -18.55
C PRO A 43 -0.14 -3.97 -20.07
N GLY A 44 0.50 -3.01 -20.73
CA GLY A 44 0.72 -3.14 -22.18
C GLY A 44 0.94 -1.84 -22.94
N GLY A 45 1.93 -1.05 -22.56
CA GLY A 45 2.42 0.05 -23.38
C GLY A 45 3.65 -0.37 -24.18
N LEU A 46 3.46 -1.17 -25.24
CA LEU A 46 4.24 -1.29 -26.49
C LEU A 46 4.04 -2.68 -27.12
N GLY A 47 3.15 -2.73 -28.12
CA GLY A 47 3.20 -3.60 -29.32
C GLY A 47 3.29 -5.13 -29.18
N GLY A 48 2.24 -5.82 -29.66
CA GLY A 48 2.39 -7.13 -30.30
C GLY A 48 1.63 -8.30 -29.68
N VAL A 49 0.50 -8.63 -30.32
CA VAL A 49 -0.19 -9.93 -30.45
C VAL A 49 0.36 -11.10 -29.61
N GLY A 50 -0.46 -11.60 -28.69
CA GLY A 50 -0.28 -12.93 -28.12
C GLY A 50 -0.93 -13.07 -26.75
N ARG A 51 -1.97 -13.92 -26.66
CA ARG A 51 -2.61 -14.33 -25.40
C ARG A 51 -1.52 -14.81 -24.41
N PRO A 52 -1.48 -14.35 -23.15
CA PRO A 52 -0.38 -14.71 -22.26
C PRO A 52 -0.42 -16.20 -21.91
N GLN A 53 0.60 -16.93 -22.37
CA GLN A 53 1.03 -18.21 -21.84
C GLN A 53 1.54 -18.03 -20.39
N ILE A 54 1.50 -19.12 -19.63
CA ILE A 54 1.73 -19.30 -18.18
C ILE A 54 3.04 -18.70 -17.61
N GLY A 55 3.93 -18.12 -18.45
CA GLY A 55 5.09 -17.30 -18.02
C GLY A 55 4.86 -15.78 -17.94
N GLY A 56 3.78 -15.25 -18.52
CA GLY A 56 3.52 -13.80 -18.59
C GLY A 56 3.14 -13.16 -17.26
N GLY A 57 2.46 -13.91 -16.38
CA GLY A 57 1.97 -13.41 -15.09
C GLY A 57 3.10 -13.07 -14.10
N ALA A 58 4.15 -13.89 -14.04
CA ALA A 58 5.29 -13.63 -13.15
C ALA A 58 6.08 -12.39 -13.59
N LYS A 59 6.32 -12.23 -14.90
CA LYS A 59 6.99 -11.04 -15.45
C LYS A 59 6.13 -9.78 -15.27
N ALA A 60 4.82 -9.88 -15.47
CA ALA A 60 3.89 -8.77 -15.24
C ALA A 60 3.81 -8.37 -13.76
N LYS A 61 3.79 -9.36 -12.84
CA LYS A 61 3.86 -9.13 -11.39
C LYS A 61 5.14 -8.39 -11.01
N GLU A 62 6.28 -8.83 -11.52
CA GLU A 62 7.55 -8.17 -11.21
C GLU A 62 7.59 -6.74 -11.76
N ALA A 63 7.18 -6.54 -13.02
CA ALA A 63 7.08 -5.23 -13.62
C ALA A 63 6.15 -4.28 -12.83
N LEU A 64 5.03 -4.80 -12.32
CA LEU A 64 4.11 -4.05 -11.47
C LEU A 64 4.78 -3.57 -10.17
N TRP A 65 5.52 -4.45 -9.48
CA TRP A 65 6.24 -4.08 -8.27
C TRP A 65 7.37 -3.08 -8.53
N GLN A 66 8.10 -3.24 -9.63
CA GLN A 66 9.13 -2.28 -10.04
C GLN A 66 8.51 -0.90 -10.28
N ARG A 67 7.40 -0.81 -11.03
CA ARG A 67 6.69 0.45 -11.26
C ARG A 67 6.16 1.08 -9.97
N MET A 68 5.64 0.28 -9.04
CA MET A 68 5.23 0.77 -7.73
C MET A 68 6.42 1.35 -6.96
N GLY A 69 7.60 0.70 -7.02
CA GLY A 69 8.83 1.21 -6.41
C GLY A 69 9.24 2.57 -6.97
N THR A 70 9.30 2.69 -8.30
CA THR A 70 9.58 3.96 -8.99
C THR A 70 8.58 5.05 -8.61
N CYS A 71 7.29 4.72 -8.53
CA CYS A 71 6.26 5.67 -8.11
C CYS A 71 6.49 6.18 -6.68
N MET A 72 6.91 5.32 -5.75
CA MET A 72 7.25 5.76 -4.38
C MET A 72 8.46 6.71 -4.37
N ASP A 73 9.46 6.46 -5.22
CA ASP A 73 10.62 7.34 -5.35
C ASP A 73 10.26 8.70 -5.96
N GLU A 74 9.38 8.71 -6.95
CA GLU A 74 8.87 9.95 -7.55
C GLU A 74 8.02 10.74 -6.55
N ILE A 75 7.13 10.08 -5.80
CA ILE A 75 6.35 10.73 -4.73
C ILE A 75 7.30 11.34 -3.70
N HIS A 76 8.33 10.61 -3.26
CA HIS A 76 9.34 11.14 -2.33
C HIS A 76 10.02 12.39 -2.90
N SER A 77 10.57 12.30 -4.13
CA SER A 77 11.27 13.41 -4.78
C SER A 77 10.39 14.65 -4.91
N ILE A 78 9.13 14.46 -5.30
CA ILE A 78 8.14 15.52 -5.41
C ILE A 78 7.86 16.14 -4.04
N VAL A 79 7.58 15.33 -3.03
CA VAL A 79 7.23 15.82 -1.69
C VAL A 79 8.37 16.65 -1.12
N VAL A 80 9.62 16.17 -1.25
CA VAL A 80 10.81 16.90 -0.79
C VAL A 80 11.00 18.21 -1.58
N ALA A 81 10.83 18.20 -2.90
CA ALA A 81 10.95 19.41 -3.71
C ALA A 81 9.88 20.46 -3.38
N VAL A 82 8.65 20.01 -3.11
CA VAL A 82 7.51 20.88 -2.79
C VAL A 82 7.53 21.33 -1.33
N TRP A 83 8.14 20.57 -0.43
CA TRP A 83 8.11 20.84 1.01
C TRP A 83 8.60 22.24 1.40
N HIS A 84 9.63 22.76 0.72
CA HIS A 84 10.12 24.13 0.95
C HIS A 84 9.06 25.22 0.73
N LEU A 85 7.97 24.90 0.01
CA LEU A 85 6.89 25.82 -0.32
C LEU A 85 5.84 25.91 0.80
N GLN A 86 5.96 25.06 1.83
CA GLN A 86 5.14 25.02 3.06
C GLN A 86 3.63 25.10 2.78
N ARG A 87 3.13 24.33 1.82
CA ARG A 87 1.71 24.31 1.49
C ARG A 87 0.99 23.20 2.25
N ILE A 88 0.16 23.60 3.20
CA ILE A 88 -0.67 22.71 4.02
C ILE A 88 -1.61 21.85 3.14
N GLU A 89 -2.15 22.41 2.05
CA GLU A 89 -3.09 21.73 1.15
C GLU A 89 -2.46 20.64 0.27
N PHE A 90 -1.14 20.64 0.10
CA PHE A 90 -0.47 19.70 -0.80
C PHE A 90 -0.63 18.26 -0.32
N TRP A 91 -0.45 18.04 0.98
CA TRP A 91 -0.53 16.70 1.56
C TRP A 91 -1.93 16.11 1.45
N GLU A 92 -2.95 16.90 1.76
CA GLU A 92 -4.35 16.46 1.64
C GLU A 92 -4.68 16.06 0.20
N ALA A 93 -4.22 16.84 -0.78
CA ALA A 93 -4.39 16.51 -2.19
C ALA A 93 -3.65 15.22 -2.58
N LEU A 94 -2.41 15.04 -2.12
CA LEU A 94 -1.62 13.84 -2.37
C LEU A 94 -2.28 12.59 -1.80
N VAL A 95 -2.65 12.62 -0.51
CA VAL A 95 -3.36 11.54 0.18
C VAL A 95 -4.64 11.19 -0.55
N LYS A 96 -5.45 12.20 -0.91
CA LYS A 96 -6.72 11.98 -1.59
C LYS A 96 -6.53 11.34 -2.97
N SER A 97 -5.57 11.81 -3.75
CA SER A 97 -5.22 11.19 -5.04
C SER A 97 -4.75 9.76 -4.85
N PHE A 98 -3.80 9.52 -3.94
CA PHE A 98 -3.29 8.17 -3.64
C PHE A 98 -4.41 7.21 -3.21
N ALA A 99 -5.25 7.63 -2.27
CA ALA A 99 -6.39 6.83 -1.78
C ALA A 99 -7.41 6.52 -2.89
N SER A 100 -7.78 7.52 -3.70
CA SER A 100 -8.67 7.33 -4.84
C SER A 100 -8.12 6.28 -5.80
N GLN A 101 -6.81 6.30 -6.01
CA GLN A 101 -6.13 5.42 -6.94
C GLN A 101 -5.94 4.00 -6.41
N MET A 102 -5.61 3.83 -5.14
CA MET A 102 -5.59 2.51 -4.50
C MET A 102 -6.97 1.86 -4.54
N LYS A 103 -8.03 2.64 -4.28
CA LYS A 103 -9.42 2.18 -4.40
C LYS A 103 -9.78 1.81 -5.83
N SER A 104 -9.48 2.66 -6.81
CA SER A 104 -9.73 2.40 -8.23
C SER A 104 -9.06 1.09 -8.67
N THR A 105 -7.77 0.94 -8.34
CA THR A 105 -6.98 -0.26 -8.65
C THR A 105 -7.58 -1.52 -8.05
N PHE A 106 -8.05 -1.45 -6.79
CA PHE A 106 -8.73 -2.56 -6.13
C PHE A 106 -10.03 -2.98 -6.85
N THR A 107 -10.76 -2.02 -7.42
CA THR A 107 -12.05 -2.30 -8.08
C THR A 107 -11.93 -2.67 -9.56
N ALA A 108 -10.94 -2.12 -10.27
CA ALA A 108 -10.88 -2.18 -11.74
C ALA A 108 -10.14 -3.40 -12.28
N SER A 109 -9.15 -3.94 -11.54
CA SER A 109 -8.29 -5.03 -12.04
C SER A 109 -8.21 -6.16 -11.02
N SER A 110 -8.79 -7.31 -11.34
CA SER A 110 -8.69 -8.52 -10.52
C SER A 110 -7.25 -9.01 -10.38
N PHE A 111 -6.45 -8.92 -11.44
CA PHE A 111 -5.03 -9.26 -11.43
C PHE A 111 -4.24 -8.37 -10.46
N VAL A 112 -4.36 -7.06 -10.57
CA VAL A 112 -3.62 -6.14 -9.69
C VAL A 112 -4.12 -6.23 -8.24
N LYS A 113 -5.44 -6.36 -8.05
CA LYS A 113 -6.05 -6.62 -6.75
C LYS A 113 -5.43 -7.85 -6.10
N GLU A 114 -5.34 -8.97 -6.82
CA GLU A 114 -4.77 -10.21 -6.30
C GLU A 114 -3.30 -10.02 -5.91
N ILE A 115 -2.49 -9.42 -6.78
CA ILE A 115 -1.06 -9.18 -6.53
C ILE A 115 -0.85 -8.32 -5.27
N PHE A 116 -1.56 -7.21 -5.13
CA PHE A 116 -1.43 -6.34 -3.95
C PHE A 116 -2.08 -6.92 -2.70
N THR A 117 -3.09 -7.77 -2.83
CA THR A 117 -3.68 -8.47 -1.70
C THR A 117 -2.68 -9.48 -1.13
N VAL A 118 -2.14 -10.37 -1.98
CA VAL A 118 -1.18 -11.40 -1.54
C VAL A 118 0.16 -10.77 -1.14
N GLY A 119 0.57 -9.72 -1.83
CA GLY A 119 1.78 -8.96 -1.55
C GLY A 119 1.58 -7.79 -0.59
N TYR A 120 0.49 -7.76 0.18
CA TYR A 120 0.20 -6.65 1.10
C TYR A 120 1.36 -6.35 2.07
N PRO A 121 2.05 -7.34 2.68
CA PRO A 121 3.18 -7.04 3.56
C PRO A 121 4.27 -6.22 2.85
N LYS A 122 4.57 -6.56 1.58
CA LYS A 122 5.52 -5.81 0.76
C LYS A 122 5.02 -4.40 0.45
N LEU A 123 3.74 -4.26 0.06
CA LEU A 123 3.14 -2.95 -0.22
C LEU A 123 3.18 -2.04 1.01
N PHE A 124 2.83 -2.58 2.17
CA PHE A 124 2.86 -1.87 3.44
C PHE A 124 4.29 -1.38 3.75
N SER A 125 5.29 -2.26 3.67
CA SER A 125 6.69 -1.86 3.86
C SER A 125 7.13 -0.78 2.86
N MET A 126 6.69 -0.84 1.60
CA MET A 126 7.03 0.21 0.62
C MET A 126 6.44 1.57 1.00
N VAL A 127 5.19 1.60 1.45
CA VAL A 127 4.54 2.84 1.92
C VAL A 127 5.20 3.34 3.20
N GLU A 128 5.46 2.49 4.20
CA GLU A 128 6.16 2.91 5.42
C GLU A 128 7.54 3.48 5.12
N ASN A 129 8.34 2.80 4.30
CA ASN A 129 9.66 3.29 3.91
C ASN A 129 9.57 4.65 3.19
N LEU A 130 8.56 4.88 2.34
CA LEU A 130 8.30 6.19 1.74
C LEU A 130 8.04 7.25 2.84
N LEU A 131 7.12 6.97 3.75
CA LEU A 131 6.72 7.92 4.80
C LEU A 131 7.88 8.21 5.77
N GLU A 132 8.71 7.22 6.09
CA GLU A 132 9.92 7.39 6.88
C GLU A 132 10.96 8.25 6.16
N ARG A 133 11.22 8.00 4.88
CA ARG A 133 12.13 8.84 4.07
C ARG A 133 11.64 10.28 4.00
N ILE A 134 10.35 10.51 3.73
CA ILE A 134 9.76 11.86 3.73
C ILE A 134 9.94 12.50 5.11
N SER A 135 9.59 11.79 6.19
CA SER A 135 9.68 12.29 7.55
C SER A 135 11.10 12.69 7.93
N ARG A 136 12.09 11.86 7.59
CA ARG A 136 13.50 12.10 7.90
C ARG A 136 14.08 13.26 7.09
N ASP A 137 13.81 13.29 5.79
CA ASP A 137 14.45 14.25 4.89
C ASP A 137 13.81 15.65 4.98
N THR A 138 12.67 15.76 5.68
CA THR A 138 11.95 17.02 5.93
C THR A 138 11.96 17.43 7.40
N ASP A 139 12.67 16.69 8.26
CA ASP A 139 12.87 17.04 9.67
C ASP A 139 14.02 18.04 9.80
N ILE A 140 13.73 19.31 9.53
CA ILE A 140 14.68 20.41 9.71
C ILE A 140 14.26 21.25 10.92
N LYS A 141 15.23 21.52 11.79
CA LYS A 141 15.04 22.30 13.02
C LYS A 141 14.35 23.64 12.72
N GLY A 142 13.21 23.86 13.36
CA GLY A 142 12.44 25.11 13.25
C GLY A 142 11.49 25.18 12.06
N VAL A 143 11.38 24.11 11.26
CA VAL A 143 10.41 23.98 10.16
C VAL A 143 9.50 22.78 10.41
N LEU A 144 8.22 22.90 10.09
CA LEU A 144 7.31 21.77 10.18
C LEU A 144 7.70 20.68 9.17
N PRO A 145 7.79 19.40 9.57
CA PRO A 145 8.01 18.29 8.64
C PRO A 145 6.95 18.27 7.53
N ALA A 146 7.30 17.73 6.37
CA ALA A 146 6.34 17.63 5.25
C ALA A 146 5.14 16.75 5.58
N ILE A 147 5.28 15.86 6.56
CA ILE A 147 4.28 14.88 6.93
C ILE A 147 4.01 14.92 8.43
N SER A 148 2.73 15.09 8.79
CA SER A 148 2.24 14.94 10.16
C SER A 148 1.94 13.48 10.49
N SER A 149 1.77 13.15 11.78
CA SER A 149 1.31 11.81 12.19
C SER A 149 -0.01 11.43 11.53
N GLU A 150 -0.99 12.35 11.56
CA GLU A 150 -2.28 12.18 10.89
C GLU A 150 -2.12 11.90 9.39
N GLY A 151 -1.19 12.62 8.74
CA GLY A 151 -0.90 12.42 7.34
C GLY A 151 -0.35 11.02 7.03
N LYS A 152 0.50 10.47 7.91
CA LYS A 152 0.98 9.09 7.83
C LYS A 152 -0.19 8.11 7.94
N ASP A 153 -1.04 8.30 8.95
CA ASP A 153 -2.19 7.43 9.20
C ASP A 153 -3.14 7.39 8.01
N GLN A 154 -3.38 8.52 7.35
CA GLN A 154 -4.22 8.59 6.14
C GLN A 154 -3.61 7.86 4.93
N MET A 155 -2.29 7.94 4.73
CA MET A 155 -1.59 7.16 3.68
C MET A 155 -1.65 5.66 3.94
N ILE A 156 -1.54 5.24 5.20
CA ILE A 156 -1.71 3.83 5.59
C ILE A 156 -3.17 3.39 5.40
N ALA A 157 -4.15 4.21 5.77
CA ALA A 157 -5.56 3.94 5.57
C ALA A 157 -5.92 3.76 4.08
N ALA A 158 -5.24 4.47 3.17
CA ALA A 158 -5.43 4.35 1.73
C ALA A 158 -5.16 2.92 1.19
N ILE A 159 -4.33 2.13 1.87
CA ILE A 159 -4.02 0.74 1.49
C ILE A 159 -4.72 -0.32 2.35
N GLU A 160 -5.54 0.06 3.34
CA GLU A 160 -6.22 -0.89 4.25
C GLU A 160 -7.21 -1.82 3.53
N ILE A 161 -7.72 -1.45 2.36
CA ILE A 161 -8.59 -2.33 1.57
C ILE A 161 -7.88 -3.63 1.15
N PHE A 162 -6.56 -3.56 0.92
CA PHE A 162 -5.73 -4.72 0.64
C PHE A 162 -5.40 -5.49 1.92
N GLN A 163 -5.16 -4.80 3.04
CA GLN A 163 -4.99 -5.45 4.36
C GLN A 163 -6.21 -6.31 4.71
N THR A 164 -7.40 -5.75 4.56
CA THR A 164 -8.66 -6.43 4.88
C THR A 164 -8.80 -7.70 4.04
N SER A 165 -8.47 -7.60 2.74
CA SER A 165 -8.51 -8.74 1.83
C SER A 165 -7.42 -9.77 2.15
N PHE A 166 -6.22 -9.32 2.53
CA PHE A 166 -5.11 -10.18 2.93
C PHE A 166 -5.46 -10.99 4.19
N LEU A 167 -5.98 -10.33 5.22
CA LEU A 167 -6.41 -10.97 6.46
C LEU A 167 -7.55 -11.97 6.21
N ALA A 168 -8.50 -11.62 5.33
CA ALA A 168 -9.56 -12.55 4.92
C ALA A 168 -9.00 -13.79 4.21
N LEU A 169 -7.95 -13.65 3.40
CA LEU A 169 -7.25 -14.80 2.80
C LEU A 169 -6.54 -15.66 3.85
N CYS A 170 -5.85 -15.05 4.81
CA CYS A 170 -5.18 -15.78 5.91
C CYS A 170 -6.20 -16.60 6.72
N LEU A 171 -7.30 -15.95 7.10
CA LEU A 171 -8.43 -16.57 7.79
C LEU A 171 -9.02 -17.73 6.98
N GLY A 172 -9.29 -17.51 5.69
CA GLY A 172 -9.88 -18.50 4.79
C GLY A 172 -9.00 -19.74 4.62
N ARG A 173 -7.73 -19.54 4.26
CA ARG A 173 -6.77 -20.64 4.05
C ARG A 173 -6.62 -21.51 5.29
N LEU A 174 -6.50 -20.91 6.47
CA LEU A 174 -6.38 -21.65 7.71
C LEU A 174 -7.71 -22.30 8.12
N SER A 175 -8.84 -21.62 7.91
CA SER A 175 -10.18 -22.19 8.17
C SER A 175 -10.44 -23.42 7.32
N ASP A 176 -10.12 -23.39 6.03
CA ASP A 176 -10.31 -24.52 5.11
C ASP A 176 -9.45 -25.71 5.53
N LEU A 177 -8.19 -25.47 5.91
CA LEU A 177 -7.29 -26.50 6.42
C LEU A 177 -7.82 -27.10 7.73
N VAL A 178 -8.23 -26.26 8.68
CA VAL A 178 -8.76 -26.70 9.97
C VAL A 178 -10.06 -27.47 9.81
N ASN A 179 -11.00 -27.02 8.95
CA ASN A 179 -12.23 -27.75 8.67
C ASN A 179 -11.98 -29.10 7.98
N THR A 180 -10.88 -29.23 7.22
CA THR A 180 -10.46 -30.51 6.62
C THR A 180 -9.92 -31.48 7.67
N VAL A 181 -9.18 -30.97 8.66
CA VAL A 181 -8.62 -31.77 9.76
C VAL A 181 -9.67 -32.10 10.83
N PHE A 182 -10.63 -31.19 11.06
CA PHE A 182 -11.72 -31.32 12.02
C PHE A 182 -13.08 -31.19 11.32
N PRO A 183 -13.47 -32.17 10.49
CA PRO A 183 -14.74 -32.10 9.78
C PRO A 183 -15.92 -32.24 10.74
N VAL A 184 -16.93 -31.39 10.57
CA VAL A 184 -18.15 -31.34 11.40
C VAL A 184 -18.93 -32.66 11.37
N SER A 185 -18.82 -33.42 10.27
CA SER A 185 -19.46 -34.72 10.09
C SER A 185 -18.80 -35.86 10.89
N SER A 186 -17.57 -35.67 11.38
CA SER A 186 -16.78 -36.71 12.09
C SER A 186 -16.40 -36.24 13.51
N ARG A 187 -17.40 -35.73 14.24
CA ARG A 187 -17.25 -35.36 15.66
C ARG A 187 -16.68 -36.54 16.45
N GLY A 188 -15.52 -36.33 17.08
CA GLY A 188 -14.83 -37.32 17.91
C GLY A 188 -13.65 -38.04 17.25
N SER A 189 -13.37 -37.80 15.96
CA SER A 189 -12.12 -38.27 15.35
C SER A 189 -10.93 -37.46 15.86
N VAL A 190 -9.93 -38.13 16.43
CA VAL A 190 -8.70 -37.48 16.91
C VAL A 190 -7.77 -37.23 15.71
N PRO A 191 -7.35 -35.99 15.46
CA PRO A 191 -6.41 -35.69 14.39
C PRO A 191 -5.08 -36.45 14.56
N SER A 192 -4.52 -36.93 13.45
CA SER A 192 -3.20 -37.54 13.48
C SER A 192 -2.10 -36.48 13.73
N LYS A 193 -0.92 -36.93 14.16
CA LYS A 193 0.26 -36.07 14.30
C LYS A 193 0.60 -35.32 13.01
N GLU A 194 0.40 -35.96 11.86
CA GLU A 194 0.62 -35.36 10.54
C GLU A 194 -0.40 -34.24 10.24
N HIS A 195 -1.66 -34.43 10.63
CA HIS A 195 -2.68 -33.39 10.49
C HIS A 195 -2.34 -32.14 11.30
N ILE A 196 -1.89 -32.34 12.55
CA ILE A 196 -1.46 -31.25 13.43
C ILE A 196 -0.22 -30.56 12.86
N ALA A 197 0.76 -31.32 12.35
CA ALA A 197 1.96 -30.76 11.73
C ALA A 197 1.62 -29.86 10.52
N ARG A 198 0.65 -30.24 9.68
CA ARG A 198 0.19 -29.40 8.55
C ARG A 198 -0.41 -28.07 9.01
N ILE A 199 -1.19 -28.07 10.10
CA ILE A 199 -1.74 -26.85 10.68
C ILE A 199 -0.61 -25.95 11.21
N ILE A 200 0.37 -26.51 11.92
CA ILE A 200 1.51 -25.78 12.45
C ILE A 200 2.32 -25.14 11.31
N LEU A 201 2.64 -25.91 10.26
CA LEU A 201 3.37 -25.41 9.10
C LEU A 201 2.62 -24.24 8.43
N ARG A 202 1.30 -24.36 8.24
CA ARG A 202 0.51 -23.26 7.70
C ARG A 202 0.56 -22.01 8.58
N ILE A 203 0.47 -22.16 9.90
CA ILE A 203 0.60 -21.01 10.82
C ILE A 203 1.98 -20.36 10.69
N GLN A 204 3.04 -21.16 10.59
CA GLN A 204 4.39 -20.65 10.37
C GLN A 204 4.49 -19.86 9.07
N GLU A 205 3.96 -20.39 7.96
CA GLU A 205 3.91 -19.69 6.67
C GLU A 205 3.20 -18.33 6.76
N GLU A 206 2.06 -18.26 7.46
CA GLU A 206 1.30 -17.00 7.64
C GLU A 206 2.06 -15.98 8.50
N ILE A 207 2.78 -16.44 9.55
CA ILE A 207 3.57 -15.56 10.43
C ILE A 207 4.85 -15.09 9.73
N GLU A 208 5.57 -15.97 9.04
CA GLU A 208 6.80 -15.64 8.31
C GLU A 208 6.56 -14.57 7.24
N ALA A 209 5.38 -14.57 6.61
CA ALA A 209 4.99 -13.57 5.62
C ALA A 209 4.90 -12.14 6.20
N VAL A 210 4.73 -11.98 7.51
CA VAL A 210 4.48 -10.69 8.17
C VAL A 210 5.44 -10.35 9.31
N GLN A 211 6.40 -11.24 9.61
CA GLN A 211 7.27 -11.17 10.79
C GLN A 211 8.11 -9.88 10.93
N LEU A 212 8.31 -9.14 9.83
CA LEU A 212 9.05 -7.88 9.84
C LEU A 212 8.22 -6.70 10.37
N ASP A 213 6.91 -6.87 10.51
CA ASP A 213 5.97 -5.87 11.00
C ASP A 213 5.19 -6.41 12.21
N GLY A 214 5.42 -5.80 13.37
CA GLY A 214 4.76 -6.20 14.61
C GLY A 214 3.24 -5.97 14.60
N ARG A 215 2.75 -4.89 13.99
CA ARG A 215 1.31 -4.58 13.91
C ARG A 215 0.62 -5.59 13.01
N LEU A 216 1.16 -5.86 11.82
CA LEU A 216 0.60 -6.82 10.89
C LEU A 216 0.67 -8.25 11.44
N THR A 217 1.77 -8.60 12.12
CA THR A 217 1.88 -9.87 12.85
C THR A 217 0.76 -10.04 13.87
N LEU A 218 0.48 -9.01 14.69
CA LEU A 218 -0.63 -9.06 15.65
C LEU A 218 -2.00 -9.23 14.97
N LEU A 219 -2.21 -8.60 13.81
CA LEU A 219 -3.46 -8.77 13.06
C LEU A 219 -3.62 -10.19 12.51
N VAL A 220 -2.55 -10.78 11.94
CA VAL A 220 -2.56 -12.18 11.47
C VAL A 220 -2.79 -13.15 12.63
N LEU A 221 -2.12 -12.96 13.77
CA LEU A 221 -2.33 -13.77 14.97
C LEU A 221 -3.78 -13.70 15.48
N ARG A 222 -4.45 -12.54 15.38
CA ARG A 222 -5.87 -12.42 15.70
C ARG A 222 -6.74 -13.25 14.75
N GLU A 223 -6.46 -13.24 13.44
CA GLU A 223 -7.20 -14.09 12.49
C GLU A 223 -6.98 -15.58 12.79
N ILE A 224 -5.74 -15.98 13.08
CA ILE A 224 -5.42 -17.36 13.52
C ILE A 224 -6.24 -17.73 14.75
N GLY A 225 -6.29 -16.85 15.76
CA GLY A 225 -7.09 -17.04 16.97
C GLY A 225 -8.58 -17.24 16.69
N LYS A 226 -9.16 -16.48 15.74
CA LYS A 226 -10.56 -16.66 15.33
C LYS A 226 -10.83 -18.04 14.75
N VAL A 227 -9.92 -18.58 13.92
CA VAL A 227 -10.07 -19.93 13.34
C VAL A 227 -10.14 -20.98 14.43
N PHE A 228 -9.23 -20.93 15.40
CA PHE A 228 -9.20 -21.91 16.48
C PHE A 228 -10.40 -21.77 17.42
N ALA A 229 -10.79 -20.54 17.77
CA ALA A 229 -12.00 -20.31 18.55
C ALA A 229 -13.25 -20.91 17.87
N ALA A 230 -13.36 -20.76 16.54
CA ALA A 230 -14.44 -21.34 15.75
C ALA A 230 -14.37 -22.87 15.62
N ALA A 231 -13.17 -23.47 15.68
CA ALA A 231 -13.01 -24.92 15.71
C ALA A 231 -13.40 -25.51 17.09
N CYS A 232 -13.03 -24.82 18.18
CA CYS A 232 -13.37 -25.22 19.54
C CYS A 232 -14.88 -25.17 19.80
N THR A 233 -15.63 -24.21 19.23
CA THR A 233 -17.10 -24.15 19.39
C THR A 233 -17.85 -25.22 18.58
N LYS A 234 -17.18 -25.84 17.59
CA LYS A 234 -17.74 -26.92 16.77
C LYS A 234 -17.49 -28.32 17.35
N SER A 235 -16.49 -28.43 18.24
CA SER A 235 -16.05 -29.67 18.91
C SER A 235 -16.93 -29.97 20.13
#